data_AF-A0A022WFQ6-F1
#
_entry.id   AF-A0A022WFQ6-F1
#
_cell.length_a   1.000
_cell.length_b   1.000
_cell.length_c   1.000
_cell.angle_alpha   90.00
_cell.angle_beta   90.00
_cell.angle_gamma   90.00
#
_symmetry.space_group_name_H-M   'P 1'
#
loop_
_entity.id
_entity.type
_entity.pdbx_description
1 polymer ?
#
loop_
_entity_poly.entity_id
_entity_poly.type
_entity_poly.pdbx_seq_one_letter_code
_entity_poly.pdbx_strand_id
1 'polypeptide(L)'
;MLSLPGYSFYDHYYATHGVHMPSYTRPSRLAIAEYLAAYPAAVGIGNSIQNGRLVSGVSRTDDGFYISSHRIHCKHLVLASGIFTEVKPARPLLQPLLSLPAHPDVSTTEKAPLLVIGSGFSAADIIISAPRDQKIIHIFKWEPETNPSPLRSCHQQAYPEYAGIYKLMKRSTLAKFTSSKPNKRNQTSLSPFLTTRDWDDIYEALPNTLVVDVEIDGTEGIVTFRCSDGSTITRRVSGLSYAVGRKGSLAYLDHMLQREILGAGFDQSQDASIAKDTLKSAAVNDLEVANDVFIIGSLTSDSLIRYAYGGCIYAAGKLMERYAQRQVHCQLCDGPVDHTVPSQPQSDLPTTPSPNIPMNILNHTKYNNNNSSNTIPSELHMHKVSSDLRLGSKSDRFSSRRQRPWWAFIFSS
;
A
#
# COMPACT_ATOMS: atom_id res chain seq x y z
N MET A 1 -5.00 5.30 13.28
CA MET A 1 -3.77 5.30 12.46
C MET A 1 -2.82 4.32 13.11
N LEU A 2 -2.22 3.42 12.34
CA LEU A 2 -1.25 2.45 12.88
C LEU A 2 0.13 3.09 12.84
N SER A 3 0.63 3.44 14.02
CA SER A 3 2.01 3.87 14.23
C SER A 3 2.94 2.65 14.25
N LEU A 4 4.19 2.86 13.85
CA LEU A 4 5.24 1.85 13.95
C LEU A 4 5.78 1.82 15.39
N PRO A 5 6.29 0.66 15.87
CA PRO A 5 6.76 0.53 17.24
C PRO A 5 7.98 1.42 17.51
N GLY A 6 8.09 1.96 18.73
CA GLY A 6 9.26 2.74 19.17
C GLY A 6 9.32 4.20 18.71
N TYR A 7 8.59 4.58 17.66
CA TYR A 7 8.45 5.97 17.24
C TYR A 7 7.11 6.16 16.54
N SER A 8 6.16 6.79 17.21
CA SER A 8 4.81 6.93 16.69
C SER A 8 4.66 8.14 15.77
N PHE A 9 3.62 8.14 14.94
CA PHE A 9 3.32 9.33 14.14
C PHE A 9 3.02 10.55 15.03
N TYR A 10 2.45 10.36 16.21
CA TYR A 10 2.17 11.46 17.14
C TYR A 10 3.48 12.09 17.64
N ASP A 11 4.47 11.24 17.97
CA ASP A 11 5.81 11.69 18.36
C ASP A 11 6.48 12.45 17.22
N HIS A 12 6.37 11.94 15.99
CA HIS A 12 6.88 12.61 14.80
C HIS A 12 6.21 13.96 14.55
N TYR A 13 4.88 14.03 14.67
CA TYR A 13 4.15 15.26 14.47
C TYR A 13 4.60 16.34 15.47
N TYR A 14 4.75 15.96 16.75
CA TYR A 14 5.26 16.86 17.79
C TYR A 14 6.69 17.29 17.52
N ALA A 15 7.58 16.36 17.15
CA ALA A 15 8.97 16.67 16.83
C ALA A 15 9.10 17.65 15.65
N THR A 16 8.25 17.53 14.64
CA THR A 16 8.29 18.36 13.43
C THR A 16 7.62 19.72 13.61
N HIS A 17 6.53 19.82 14.38
CA HIS A 17 5.70 21.03 14.47
C HIS A 17 5.75 21.72 15.83
N GLY A 18 6.35 21.11 16.85
CA GLY A 18 6.41 21.63 18.23
C GLY A 18 5.05 21.63 18.95
N VAL A 19 4.01 21.07 18.34
CA VAL A 19 2.65 21.03 18.89
C VAL A 19 2.06 19.63 18.79
N HIS A 20 1.17 19.30 19.73
CA HIS A 20 0.47 18.03 19.71
C HIS A 20 -0.50 17.95 18.54
N MET A 21 -0.57 16.77 17.93
CA MET A 21 -1.53 16.53 16.85
C MET A 21 -2.96 16.66 17.41
N PRO A 22 -3.84 17.47 16.80
CA PRO A 22 -5.20 17.58 17.29
C PRO A 22 -5.92 16.24 17.24
N SER A 23 -6.72 15.94 18.27
CA SER A 23 -7.48 14.70 18.36
C SER A 23 -8.33 14.45 17.11
N TYR A 24 -8.39 13.19 16.68
CA TYR A 24 -9.16 12.75 15.51
C TYR A 24 -8.69 13.34 14.16
N THR A 25 -7.54 14.00 14.12
CA THR A 25 -6.93 14.44 12.86
C THR A 25 -6.40 13.24 12.11
N ARG A 26 -6.85 13.08 10.86
CA ARG A 26 -6.26 12.13 9.93
C ARG A 26 -5.05 12.80 9.27
N PRO A 27 -3.84 12.23 9.35
CA PRO A 27 -2.71 12.81 8.65
C PRO A 27 -2.89 12.73 7.13
N SER A 28 -2.33 13.71 6.43
CA SER A 28 -2.22 13.66 4.98
C SER A 28 -1.30 12.51 4.55
N ARG A 29 -1.42 12.06 3.29
CA ARG A 29 -0.49 11.05 2.75
C ARG A 29 0.95 11.54 2.75
N LEU A 30 1.15 12.85 2.51
CA LEU A 30 2.44 13.50 2.59
C LEU A 30 3.02 13.37 4.01
N ALA A 31 2.25 13.71 5.03
CA ALA A 31 2.70 13.61 6.42
C ALA A 31 3.04 12.16 6.81
N ILE A 32 2.23 11.18 6.37
CA ILE A 32 2.55 9.75 6.58
C ILE A 32 3.86 9.38 5.88
N ALA A 33 4.09 9.85 4.65
CA ALA A 33 5.32 9.55 3.91
C ALA A 33 6.55 10.16 4.59
N GLU A 34 6.45 11.40 5.07
CA GLU A 34 7.50 12.08 5.86
C GLU A 34 7.81 11.32 7.15
N TYR A 35 6.77 10.89 7.87
CA TYR A 35 6.90 10.05 9.05
C TYR A 35 7.62 8.72 8.77
N LEU A 36 7.19 7.99 7.73
CA LEU A 36 7.81 6.71 7.35
C LEU A 36 9.26 6.89 6.86
N ALA A 37 9.58 8.02 6.23
CA ALA A 37 10.94 8.36 5.81
C ALA A 37 11.86 8.70 7.00
N ALA A 38 11.33 9.36 8.04
CA ALA A 38 12.08 9.70 9.25
C ALA A 38 12.27 8.49 10.19
N TYR A 39 11.35 7.52 10.14
CA TYR A 39 11.31 6.39 11.08
C TYR A 39 12.63 5.61 11.21
N PRO A 40 13.33 5.21 10.14
CA PRO A 40 14.56 4.42 10.26
C PRO A 40 15.67 5.10 11.08
N ALA A 41 15.81 6.42 10.92
CA ALA A 41 16.75 7.21 11.70
C ALA A 41 16.29 7.32 13.16
N ALA A 42 15.00 7.58 13.37
CA ALA A 42 14.42 7.75 14.71
C ALA A 42 14.56 6.50 15.59
N VAL A 43 14.52 5.30 15.02
CA VAL A 43 14.65 4.04 15.78
C VAL A 43 16.02 3.35 15.62
N GLY A 44 17.00 4.03 15.01
CA GLY A 44 18.38 3.54 14.93
C GLY A 44 18.62 2.38 13.95
N ILE A 45 17.72 2.13 13.00
CA ILE A 45 17.85 1.08 11.97
C ILE A 45 18.29 1.64 10.60
N GLY A 46 18.68 2.90 10.53
CA GLY A 46 19.05 3.58 9.28
C GLY A 46 20.14 2.87 8.49
N ASN A 47 21.15 2.29 9.17
CA ASN A 47 22.25 1.57 8.53
C ASN A 47 21.81 0.26 7.84
N SER A 48 20.63 -0.26 8.18
CA SER A 48 20.07 -1.47 7.56
C SER A 48 19.25 -1.17 6.30
N ILE A 49 19.07 0.10 5.93
CA ILE A 49 18.25 0.52 4.79
C ILE A 49 19.12 1.18 3.73
N GLN A 50 19.08 0.65 2.51
CA GLN A 50 19.75 1.24 1.35
C GLN A 50 18.71 1.76 0.35
N ASN A 51 18.63 3.08 0.22
CA ASN A 51 17.72 3.75 -0.71
C ASN A 51 18.31 3.87 -2.12
N GLY A 52 17.46 4.06 -3.13
CA GLY A 52 17.89 4.24 -4.52
C GLY A 52 18.53 2.99 -5.15
N ARG A 53 18.28 1.81 -4.58
CA ARG A 53 18.82 0.52 -5.02
C ARG A 53 17.74 -0.29 -5.74
N LEU A 54 17.99 -0.66 -7.01
CA LEU A 54 17.11 -1.55 -7.77
C LEU A 54 17.64 -2.99 -7.71
N VAL A 55 16.93 -3.85 -6.98
CA VAL A 55 17.28 -5.27 -6.84
C VAL A 55 16.90 -6.02 -8.12
N SER A 56 17.82 -6.86 -8.62
CA SER A 56 17.60 -7.74 -9.77
C SER A 56 18.56 -8.93 -9.74
N GLY A 57 18.21 -9.98 -10.50
CA GLY A 57 18.99 -11.21 -10.61
C GLY A 57 19.23 -11.88 -9.25
N VAL A 58 18.14 -12.07 -8.49
CA VAL A 58 18.13 -12.81 -7.23
C VAL A 58 17.97 -14.30 -7.54
N SER A 59 18.95 -15.10 -7.20
CA SER A 59 18.96 -16.54 -7.46
C SER A 59 19.18 -17.34 -6.18
N ARG A 60 18.70 -18.58 -6.16
CA ARG A 60 19.02 -19.53 -5.10
C ARG A 60 20.46 -20.05 -5.25
N THR A 61 21.11 -20.32 -4.14
CA THR A 61 22.39 -21.05 -4.03
C THR A 61 22.21 -22.28 -3.14
N ASP A 62 23.21 -23.16 -3.07
CA ASP A 62 23.16 -24.35 -2.21
C ASP A 62 22.98 -24.00 -0.72
N ASP A 63 23.44 -22.81 -0.32
CA ASP A 63 23.52 -22.38 1.06
C ASP A 63 22.67 -21.13 1.36
N GLY A 64 21.82 -20.68 0.44
CA GLY A 64 21.02 -19.46 0.56
C GLY A 64 20.67 -18.84 -0.78
N PHE A 65 21.01 -17.55 -0.93
CA PHE A 65 20.67 -16.75 -2.10
C PHE A 65 21.79 -15.79 -2.47
N TYR A 66 21.88 -15.47 -3.76
CA TYR A 66 22.76 -14.48 -4.32
C TYR A 66 21.97 -13.38 -5.01
N ILE A 67 22.29 -12.12 -4.72
CA ILE A 67 21.69 -10.93 -5.33
C ILE A 67 22.74 -10.31 -6.25
N SER A 68 22.69 -10.66 -7.54
CA SER A 68 23.73 -10.28 -8.51
C SER A 68 23.89 -8.77 -8.68
N SER A 69 22.80 -8.00 -8.66
CA SER A 69 22.88 -6.54 -8.84
C SER A 69 23.62 -5.80 -7.72
N HIS A 70 23.82 -6.45 -6.56
CA HIS A 70 24.50 -5.87 -5.41
C HIS A 70 25.66 -6.72 -4.88
N ARG A 71 25.91 -7.90 -5.49
CA ARG A 71 26.91 -8.88 -5.04
C ARG A 71 26.74 -9.28 -3.58
N ILE A 72 25.49 -9.49 -3.15
CA ILE A 72 25.15 -9.85 -1.77
C ILE A 72 24.82 -11.35 -1.72
N HIS A 73 25.43 -12.05 -0.77
CA HIS A 73 24.99 -13.38 -0.34
C HIS A 73 24.16 -13.26 0.93
N CYS A 74 23.05 -13.99 1.00
CA CYS A 74 22.21 -14.01 2.18
C CYS A 74 21.59 -15.39 2.38
N LYS A 75 21.20 -15.71 3.61
CA LYS A 75 20.62 -17.01 3.96
C LYS A 75 19.11 -17.05 3.79
N HIS A 76 18.45 -15.90 3.86
CA HIS A 76 17.00 -15.79 3.86
C HIS A 76 16.56 -14.59 3.02
N LEU A 77 15.44 -14.72 2.33
CA LEU A 77 14.80 -13.65 1.57
C LEU A 77 13.47 -13.26 2.20
N VAL A 78 13.25 -11.95 2.35
CA VAL A 78 11.94 -11.39 2.69
C VAL A 78 11.51 -10.49 1.54
N LEU A 79 10.49 -10.93 0.80
CA LEU A 79 9.94 -10.20 -0.33
C LEU A 79 8.87 -9.22 0.19
N ALA A 80 9.14 -7.94 -0.01
CA ALA A 80 8.27 -6.82 0.37
C ALA A 80 8.03 -5.86 -0.81
N SER A 81 8.19 -6.34 -2.04
CA SER A 81 8.11 -5.51 -3.25
C SER A 81 6.70 -4.99 -3.56
N GLY A 82 5.67 -5.61 -2.98
CA GLY A 82 4.27 -5.22 -3.16
C GLY A 82 3.68 -5.58 -4.54
N ILE A 83 2.39 -5.30 -4.74
CA ILE A 83 1.61 -5.68 -5.94
C ILE A 83 1.25 -4.50 -6.85
N PHE A 84 1.83 -3.34 -6.57
CA PHE A 84 1.54 -2.09 -7.28
C PHE A 84 2.84 -1.41 -7.72
N THR A 85 3.82 -2.18 -8.21
CA THR A 85 5.14 -1.67 -8.59
C THR A 85 5.14 -1.01 -9.96
N GLU A 86 4.48 -1.63 -10.95
CA GLU A 86 4.53 -1.22 -12.35
C GLU A 86 3.21 -0.60 -12.78
N VAL A 87 3.29 0.59 -13.40
CA VAL A 87 2.11 1.21 -14.02
C VAL A 87 1.69 0.37 -15.21
N LYS A 88 0.39 0.09 -15.32
CA LYS A 88 -0.12 -0.58 -16.52
C LYS A 88 0.04 0.36 -17.71
N PRO A 89 0.70 -0.08 -18.80
CA PRO A 89 0.93 0.79 -19.93
C PRO A 89 -0.40 1.22 -20.56
N ALA A 90 -0.43 2.44 -21.09
CA ALA A 90 -1.54 2.88 -21.92
C ALA A 90 -1.66 1.99 -23.15
N ARG A 91 -2.89 1.75 -23.62
CA ARG A 91 -3.11 1.03 -24.88
C ARG A 91 -2.43 1.77 -26.03
N PRO A 92 -1.99 1.07 -27.09
CA PRO A 92 -1.33 1.71 -28.24
C PRO A 92 -2.09 2.94 -28.77
N LEU A 93 -3.42 2.86 -28.86
CA LEU A 93 -4.28 3.96 -29.28
C LEU A 93 -4.15 5.23 -28.41
N LEU A 94 -3.86 5.09 -27.12
CA LEU A 94 -3.72 6.20 -26.18
C LEU A 94 -2.29 6.70 -26.03
N GLN A 95 -1.31 5.95 -26.55
CA GLN A 95 0.12 6.31 -26.45
C GLN A 95 0.43 7.70 -27.02
N PRO A 96 -0.16 8.15 -28.16
CA PRO A 96 0.10 9.49 -28.68
C PRO A 96 -0.20 10.60 -27.66
N LEU A 97 -1.25 10.45 -26.84
CA LEU A 97 -1.63 11.44 -25.84
C LEU A 97 -0.63 11.55 -24.67
N LEU A 98 0.24 10.56 -24.47
CA LEU A 98 1.27 10.61 -23.43
C LEU A 98 2.42 11.54 -23.81
N SER A 99 2.53 11.92 -25.09
CA SER A 99 3.52 12.91 -25.54
C SER A 99 3.10 14.35 -25.21
N LEU A 100 1.82 14.58 -24.94
CA LEU A 100 1.31 15.88 -24.54
C LEU A 100 1.66 16.15 -23.07
N PRO A 101 2.07 17.38 -22.72
CA PRO A 101 2.32 17.73 -21.34
C PRO A 101 1.02 17.62 -20.54
N ALA A 102 1.02 16.83 -19.45
CA ALA A 102 -0.14 16.74 -18.56
C ALA A 102 -0.51 18.11 -17.96
N HIS A 103 0.48 19.00 -17.82
CA HIS A 103 0.35 20.36 -17.31
C HIS A 103 1.28 21.33 -18.06
N PRO A 104 0.90 21.89 -19.22
CA PRO A 104 1.65 23.00 -19.82
C PRO A 104 1.50 24.28 -18.98
N ASP A 105 2.56 25.08 -18.92
CA ASP A 105 2.71 26.35 -18.18
C ASP A 105 1.85 27.53 -18.70
N VAL A 106 0.76 27.24 -19.43
CA VAL A 106 -0.09 28.25 -20.08
C VAL A 106 -1.37 28.49 -19.26
N SER A 107 -1.87 29.73 -19.26
CA SER A 107 -3.07 30.13 -18.53
C SER A 107 -4.28 29.23 -18.82
N THR A 108 -4.90 28.75 -17.74
CA THR A 108 -5.91 27.68 -17.66
C THR A 108 -7.27 27.98 -18.29
N THR A 109 -7.57 29.24 -18.62
CA THR A 109 -8.91 29.67 -19.08
C THR A 109 -9.23 29.36 -20.55
N GLU A 110 -8.24 29.04 -21.39
CA GLU A 110 -8.44 28.72 -22.82
C GLU A 110 -8.08 27.27 -23.20
N LYS A 111 -7.69 26.45 -22.22
CA LYS A 111 -7.08 25.15 -22.48
C LYS A 111 -8.12 24.05 -22.62
N ALA A 112 -7.92 23.15 -23.59
CA ALA A 112 -8.72 21.93 -23.71
C ALA A 112 -8.73 21.11 -22.39
N PRO A 113 -9.82 20.37 -22.10
CA PRO A 113 -9.93 19.60 -20.86
C PRO A 113 -8.83 18.53 -20.71
N LEU A 114 -8.47 18.24 -19.46
CA LEU A 114 -7.61 17.11 -19.12
C LEU A 114 -8.42 15.81 -19.20
N LEU A 115 -7.93 14.83 -19.97
CA LEU A 115 -8.55 13.50 -20.02
C LEU A 115 -8.04 12.63 -18.87
N VAL A 116 -8.92 12.20 -17.98
CA VAL A 116 -8.61 11.28 -16.88
C VAL A 116 -9.28 9.93 -17.15
N ILE A 117 -8.51 8.84 -17.08
CA ILE A 117 -9.04 7.47 -17.26
C ILE A 117 -8.75 6.63 -16.01
N GLY A 118 -9.81 6.20 -15.32
CA GLY A 118 -9.71 5.29 -14.17
C GLY A 118 -10.85 5.47 -13.17
N SER A 119 -11.24 4.44 -12.43
CA SER A 119 -12.38 4.50 -11.48
C SER A 119 -11.98 4.50 -10.00
N GLY A 120 -10.68 4.55 -9.70
CA GLY A 120 -10.11 4.35 -8.37
C GLY A 120 -9.53 5.61 -7.72
N PHE A 121 -8.79 5.39 -6.63
CA PHE A 121 -8.18 6.47 -5.84
C PHE A 121 -7.23 7.36 -6.65
N SER A 122 -6.37 6.80 -7.50
CA SER A 122 -5.43 7.59 -8.31
C SER A 122 -6.13 8.56 -9.27
N ALA A 123 -7.22 8.12 -9.91
CA ALA A 123 -8.02 9.00 -10.77
C ALA A 123 -8.68 10.11 -9.94
N ALA A 124 -9.22 9.77 -8.77
CA ALA A 124 -9.80 10.76 -7.87
C ALA A 124 -8.75 11.77 -7.37
N ASP A 125 -7.55 11.33 -7.01
CA ASP A 125 -6.45 12.22 -6.57
C ASP A 125 -6.08 13.22 -7.66
N ILE A 126 -6.02 12.78 -8.93
CA ILE A 126 -5.75 13.66 -10.08
C ILE A 126 -6.86 14.70 -10.22
N ILE A 127 -8.13 14.29 -10.15
CA ILE A 127 -9.27 15.21 -10.25
C ILE A 127 -9.31 16.21 -9.09
N ILE A 128 -9.04 15.75 -7.87
CA ILE A 128 -9.01 16.59 -6.66
C ILE A 128 -7.86 17.60 -6.74
N SER A 129 -6.70 17.19 -7.25
CA SER A 129 -5.47 18.00 -7.28
C SER A 129 -5.35 18.90 -8.52
N ALA A 130 -6.16 18.67 -9.56
CA ALA A 130 -6.17 19.51 -10.75
C ALA A 130 -6.44 20.98 -10.38
N PRO A 131 -5.89 21.98 -11.10
CA PRO A 131 -6.21 23.40 -10.88
C PRO A 131 -7.72 23.65 -10.85
N ARG A 132 -8.16 24.67 -10.08
CA ARG A 132 -9.59 24.89 -9.81
C ARG A 132 -10.44 25.11 -11.05
N ASP A 133 -9.85 25.67 -12.09
CA ASP A 133 -10.44 26.07 -13.36
C ASP A 133 -10.09 25.12 -14.52
N GLN A 134 -9.24 24.12 -14.29
CA GLN A 134 -8.93 23.11 -15.31
C GLN A 134 -10.16 22.24 -15.56
N LYS A 135 -10.73 22.31 -16.78
CA LYS A 135 -11.79 21.40 -17.22
C LYS A 135 -11.28 19.97 -17.31
N ILE A 136 -12.15 19.01 -17.02
CA ILE A 136 -11.82 17.58 -16.90
C ILE A 136 -12.86 16.75 -17.66
N ILE A 137 -12.36 15.85 -18.51
CA ILE A 137 -13.15 14.74 -19.04
C ILE A 137 -12.74 13.48 -18.29
N HIS A 138 -13.68 12.81 -17.64
CA HIS A 138 -13.41 11.63 -16.82
C HIS A 138 -14.08 10.38 -17.37
N ILE A 139 -13.27 9.45 -17.87
CA ILE A 139 -13.71 8.11 -18.27
C ILE A 139 -13.50 7.15 -17.11
N PHE A 140 -14.57 6.46 -16.73
CA PHE A 140 -14.52 5.47 -15.67
C PHE A 140 -15.42 4.28 -15.95
N LYS A 141 -15.00 3.13 -15.40
CA LYS A 141 -15.81 1.93 -15.39
C LYS A 141 -16.88 2.05 -14.30
N TRP A 142 -18.14 1.83 -14.67
CA TRP A 142 -19.30 1.93 -13.80
C TRP A 142 -20.14 0.64 -13.84
N GLU A 143 -19.87 -0.25 -12.87
CA GLU A 143 -20.56 -1.52 -12.70
C GLU A 143 -20.83 -1.73 -11.20
N PRO A 144 -21.75 -0.96 -10.57
CA PRO A 144 -21.86 -0.90 -9.11
C PRO A 144 -22.18 -2.25 -8.44
N GLU A 145 -22.82 -3.17 -9.15
CA GLU A 145 -23.23 -4.47 -8.61
C GLU A 145 -22.15 -5.55 -8.74
N THR A 146 -21.39 -5.56 -9.84
CA THR A 146 -20.40 -6.61 -10.13
C THR A 146 -18.97 -6.17 -9.84
N ASN A 147 -18.68 -4.86 -9.96
CA ASN A 147 -17.35 -4.30 -9.75
C ASN A 147 -17.45 -2.84 -9.29
N PRO A 148 -17.90 -2.59 -8.05
CA PRO A 148 -18.05 -1.24 -7.54
C PRO A 148 -16.71 -0.51 -7.49
N SER A 149 -16.73 0.79 -7.81
CA SER A 149 -15.58 1.66 -7.58
C SER A 149 -15.12 1.55 -6.11
N PRO A 150 -13.80 1.49 -5.83
CA PRO A 150 -13.31 1.48 -4.46
C PRO A 150 -13.69 2.74 -3.67
N LEU A 151 -14.04 3.83 -4.37
CA LEU A 151 -14.53 5.06 -3.75
C LEU A 151 -15.92 4.89 -3.11
N ARG A 152 -16.70 3.86 -3.49
CA ARG A 152 -18.01 3.56 -2.90
C ARG A 152 -17.96 3.39 -1.38
N SER A 153 -16.87 2.81 -0.86
CA SER A 153 -16.67 2.54 0.56
C SER A 153 -16.11 3.72 1.34
N CYS A 154 -15.83 4.86 0.69
CA CYS A 154 -15.31 6.05 1.36
C CYS A 154 -16.38 6.71 2.22
N HIS A 155 -16.17 6.75 3.53
CA HIS A 155 -17.06 7.42 4.46
C HIS A 155 -17.05 8.93 4.24
N GLN A 156 -18.23 9.55 4.11
CA GLN A 156 -18.36 10.95 3.69
C GLN A 156 -17.74 11.96 4.66
N GLN A 157 -17.65 11.63 5.95
CA GLN A 157 -17.00 12.49 6.94
C GLN A 157 -15.48 12.26 7.04
N ALA A 158 -15.01 11.03 6.76
CA ALA A 158 -13.59 10.70 6.89
C ALA A 158 -12.82 10.95 5.58
N TYR A 159 -13.53 10.93 4.45
CA TYR A 159 -13.00 11.06 3.09
C TYR A 159 -13.96 11.90 2.21
N PRO A 160 -14.24 13.15 2.58
CA PRO A 160 -15.25 13.98 1.91
C PRO A 160 -14.95 14.24 0.43
N GLU A 161 -13.68 14.31 0.04
CA GLU A 161 -13.24 14.54 -1.33
C GLU A 161 -13.47 13.30 -2.20
N TYR A 162 -12.98 12.13 -1.76
CA TYR A 162 -13.20 10.87 -2.47
C TYR A 162 -14.68 10.50 -2.56
N ALA A 163 -15.43 10.71 -1.47
CA ALA A 163 -16.87 10.52 -1.47
C ALA A 163 -17.57 11.51 -2.41
N GLY A 164 -17.06 12.74 -2.53
CA GLY A 164 -17.51 13.75 -3.48
C GLY A 164 -17.32 13.31 -4.93
N ILE A 165 -16.13 12.83 -5.31
CA ILE A 165 -15.86 12.27 -6.64
C ILE A 165 -16.81 11.10 -6.95
N TYR A 166 -17.00 10.17 -6.00
CA TYR A 166 -17.95 9.08 -6.18
C TYR A 166 -19.39 9.56 -6.40
N LYS A 167 -19.82 10.63 -5.69
CA LYS A 167 -21.13 11.26 -5.92
C LYS A 167 -21.24 11.84 -7.33
N LEU A 168 -20.21 12.50 -7.85
CA LEU A 168 -20.17 13.00 -9.24
C LEU A 168 -20.29 11.87 -10.25
N MET A 169 -19.52 10.79 -10.08
CA MET A 169 -19.60 9.58 -10.92
C MET A 169 -20.99 8.95 -10.88
N LYS A 170 -21.60 8.83 -9.70
CA LYS A 170 -22.95 8.27 -9.54
C LYS A 170 -24.00 9.14 -10.20
N ARG A 171 -23.88 10.47 -10.09
CA ARG A 171 -24.86 11.43 -10.62
C ARG A 171 -24.92 11.36 -12.14
N SER A 172 -23.79 11.18 -12.81
CA SER A 172 -23.73 11.14 -14.28
C SER A 172 -24.36 9.90 -14.90
N THR A 173 -24.67 8.87 -14.10
CA THR A 173 -25.35 7.66 -14.60
C THR A 173 -26.87 7.71 -14.43
N LEU A 174 -27.41 8.77 -13.83
CA LEU A 174 -28.85 8.92 -13.63
C LEU A 174 -29.47 9.54 -14.88
N ALA A 175 -30.55 8.93 -15.39
CA ALA A 175 -31.26 9.34 -16.62
C ALA A 175 -31.77 10.80 -16.66
N LYS A 176 -31.77 11.51 -15.52
CA LYS A 176 -32.14 12.94 -15.45
C LYS A 176 -30.99 13.89 -15.80
N PHE A 177 -29.75 13.44 -15.80
CA PHE A 177 -28.55 14.26 -16.06
C PHE A 177 -28.00 14.13 -17.48
N THR A 178 -28.60 13.28 -18.33
CA THR A 178 -28.35 13.26 -19.78
C THR A 178 -29.16 14.32 -20.53
N SER A 179 -29.98 15.11 -19.82
CA SER A 179 -30.79 16.21 -20.38
C SER A 179 -30.28 17.56 -19.85
N SER A 180 -30.09 18.52 -20.76
CA SER A 180 -29.29 19.76 -20.59
C SER A 180 -29.83 20.83 -19.63
N LYS A 181 -30.66 20.50 -18.64
CA LYS A 181 -31.23 21.51 -17.73
C LYS A 181 -30.87 21.26 -16.27
N PRO A 182 -30.12 22.18 -15.61
CA PRO A 182 -29.76 22.04 -14.21
C PRO A 182 -30.99 22.25 -13.33
N ASN A 183 -31.43 21.18 -12.67
CA ASN A 183 -32.50 21.27 -11.69
C ASN A 183 -31.91 21.83 -10.38
N LYS A 184 -32.10 23.13 -10.13
CA LYS A 184 -31.64 23.87 -8.93
C LYS A 184 -32.24 23.40 -7.59
N ARG A 185 -32.92 22.25 -7.54
CA ARG A 185 -33.63 21.80 -6.33
C ARG A 185 -32.99 20.55 -5.73
N ASN A 186 -32.22 20.83 -4.68
CA ASN A 186 -31.81 19.98 -3.55
C ASN A 186 -30.31 20.15 -3.22
N GLN A 187 -29.91 21.37 -2.85
CA GLN A 187 -28.58 21.69 -2.32
C GLN A 187 -28.43 21.42 -0.82
N THR A 188 -29.42 20.79 -0.18
CA THR A 188 -29.34 20.43 1.23
C THR A 188 -28.41 19.22 1.41
N SER A 189 -27.22 19.48 1.97
CA SER A 189 -26.13 18.53 2.27
C SER A 189 -25.19 18.16 1.11
N LEU A 190 -24.75 19.16 0.33
CA LEU A 190 -23.53 19.00 -0.48
C LEU A 190 -22.33 18.90 0.47
N SER A 191 -21.43 17.94 0.25
CA SER A 191 -20.20 17.87 1.04
C SER A 191 -19.38 19.15 0.78
N PRO A 192 -18.58 19.63 1.76
CA PRO A 192 -17.77 20.84 1.59
C PRO A 192 -16.88 20.81 0.33
N PHE A 193 -16.44 19.61 -0.08
CA PHE A 193 -15.72 19.41 -1.33
C PHE A 193 -16.53 19.79 -2.59
N LEU A 194 -17.81 19.45 -2.65
CA LEU A 194 -18.66 19.72 -3.82
C LEU A 194 -19.00 21.21 -3.99
N THR A 195 -18.69 22.06 -3.00
CA THR A 195 -18.83 23.52 -3.11
C THR A 195 -17.52 24.22 -3.47
N THR A 196 -16.42 23.49 -3.64
CA THR A 196 -15.10 24.09 -3.92
C THR A 196 -14.96 24.61 -5.35
N ARG A 197 -15.81 24.14 -6.27
CA ARG A 197 -15.77 24.41 -7.71
C ARG A 197 -17.19 24.34 -8.29
N ASP A 198 -17.39 24.97 -9.44
CA ASP A 198 -18.58 24.68 -10.26
C ASP A 198 -18.37 23.37 -11.03
N TRP A 199 -18.65 22.26 -10.36
CA TRP A 199 -18.45 20.91 -10.92
C TRP A 199 -19.33 20.63 -12.14
N ASP A 200 -20.40 21.40 -12.38
CA ASP A 200 -21.25 21.20 -13.55
C ASP A 200 -20.60 21.77 -14.83
N ASP A 201 -19.78 22.83 -14.72
CA ASP A 201 -19.01 23.39 -15.85
C ASP A 201 -17.63 22.73 -16.03
N ILE A 202 -17.02 22.28 -14.92
CA ILE A 202 -15.63 21.81 -14.91
C ILE A 202 -15.51 20.31 -15.21
N TYR A 203 -16.51 19.50 -14.90
CA TYR A 203 -16.38 18.04 -14.91
C TYR A 203 -17.39 17.36 -15.85
N GLU A 204 -16.87 16.84 -16.97
CA GLU A 204 -17.60 15.99 -17.92
C GLU A 204 -17.34 14.52 -17.58
N ALA A 205 -18.40 13.78 -17.24
CA ALA A 205 -18.32 12.36 -16.89
C ALA A 205 -18.76 11.46 -18.03
N LEU A 206 -17.91 10.50 -18.39
CA LEU A 206 -18.13 9.53 -19.47
C LEU A 206 -18.07 8.09 -18.92
N PRO A 207 -19.15 7.61 -18.28
CA PRO A 207 -19.19 6.25 -17.74
C PRO A 207 -19.14 5.21 -18.88
N ASN A 208 -18.39 4.12 -18.67
CA ASN A 208 -18.33 2.97 -19.58
C ASN A 208 -18.04 3.32 -21.05
N THR A 209 -17.34 4.44 -21.27
CA THR A 209 -17.04 4.97 -22.60
C THR A 209 -15.71 4.41 -23.11
N LEU A 210 -15.65 4.14 -24.42
CA LEU A 210 -14.47 3.62 -25.08
C LEU A 210 -13.79 4.73 -25.90
N VAL A 211 -12.46 4.77 -25.87
CA VAL A 211 -11.70 5.56 -26.85
C VAL A 211 -11.54 4.71 -28.10
N VAL A 212 -12.00 5.23 -29.24
CA VAL A 212 -11.97 4.51 -30.53
C VAL A 212 -11.00 5.11 -31.53
N ASP A 213 -10.66 6.39 -31.38
CA ASP A 213 -9.67 7.06 -32.21
C ASP A 213 -8.98 8.21 -31.46
N VAL A 214 -7.73 8.47 -31.83
CA VAL A 214 -6.86 9.49 -31.22
C VAL A 214 -5.96 10.09 -32.29
N GLU A 215 -6.06 11.40 -32.45
CA GLU A 215 -5.19 12.20 -33.30
C GLU A 215 -4.50 13.28 -32.47
N ILE A 216 -3.32 13.72 -32.88
CA ILE A 216 -2.60 14.84 -32.26
C ILE A 216 -2.68 16.03 -33.21
N ASP A 217 -3.21 17.15 -32.71
CA ASP A 217 -3.32 18.43 -33.41
C ASP A 217 -2.51 19.49 -32.65
N GLY A 218 -1.27 19.70 -33.09
CA GLY A 218 -0.34 20.62 -32.44
C GLY A 218 -0.03 20.22 -31.00
N THR A 219 -0.51 21.02 -30.04
CA THR A 219 -0.31 20.83 -28.60
C THR A 219 -1.48 20.15 -27.90
N GLU A 220 -2.48 19.70 -28.65
CA GLU A 220 -3.67 19.06 -28.12
C GLU A 220 -3.96 17.73 -28.83
N GLY A 221 -4.74 16.89 -28.18
CA GLY A 221 -5.24 15.65 -28.76
C GLY A 221 -6.70 15.80 -29.17
N ILE A 222 -7.08 15.23 -30.31
CA ILE A 222 -8.47 15.05 -30.70
C ILE A 222 -8.81 13.59 -30.41
N VAL A 223 -9.77 13.37 -29.51
CA VAL A 223 -10.15 12.04 -29.06
C VAL A 223 -11.59 11.76 -29.43
N THR A 224 -11.80 10.64 -30.13
CA THR A 224 -13.12 10.15 -30.48
C THR A 224 -13.52 9.05 -29.53
N PHE A 225 -14.68 9.24 -28.90
CA PHE A 225 -15.24 8.35 -27.90
C PHE A 225 -16.48 7.65 -28.43
N ARG A 226 -16.62 6.37 -28.11
CA ARG A 226 -17.88 5.62 -28.25
C ARG A 226 -18.53 5.50 -26.88
N CYS A 227 -19.65 6.18 -26.71
CA CYS A 227 -20.47 6.18 -25.50
C CYS A 227 -21.17 4.82 -25.31
N SER A 228 -21.68 4.58 -24.10
CA SER A 228 -22.36 3.32 -23.76
C SER A 228 -23.65 3.07 -24.54
N ASP A 229 -24.26 4.12 -25.07
CA ASP A 229 -25.45 4.06 -25.94
C ASP A 229 -25.09 3.81 -27.42
N GLY A 230 -23.80 3.64 -27.73
CA GLY A 230 -23.29 3.46 -29.09
C GLY A 230 -23.06 4.76 -29.86
N SER A 231 -23.48 5.92 -29.33
CA SER A 231 -23.19 7.21 -29.95
C SER A 231 -21.70 7.51 -29.94
N THR A 232 -21.26 8.34 -30.87
CA THR A 232 -19.86 8.77 -30.98
C THR A 232 -19.77 10.27 -30.74
N ILE A 233 -18.84 10.68 -29.90
CA ILE A 233 -18.54 12.09 -29.61
C ILE A 233 -17.05 12.35 -29.75
N THR A 234 -16.67 13.55 -30.20
CA THR A 234 -15.27 13.96 -30.32
C THR A 234 -15.00 15.13 -29.38
N ARG A 235 -13.83 15.13 -28.73
CA ARG A 235 -13.36 16.23 -27.88
C ARG A 235 -11.89 16.51 -28.12
N ARG A 236 -11.53 17.78 -27.98
CA ARG A 236 -10.13 18.19 -27.79
C ARG A 236 -9.72 17.94 -26.34
N VAL A 237 -8.50 17.50 -26.12
CA VAL A 237 -7.92 17.26 -24.80
C VAL A 237 -6.52 17.85 -24.73
N SER A 238 -6.15 18.41 -23.59
CA SER A 238 -4.81 18.98 -23.40
C SER A 238 -3.76 17.95 -22.98
N GLY A 239 -4.19 16.75 -22.58
CA GLY A 239 -3.30 15.67 -22.17
C GLY A 239 -4.07 14.50 -21.58
N LEU A 240 -3.33 13.44 -21.21
CA LEU A 240 -3.88 12.21 -20.65
C LEU A 240 -3.29 11.90 -19.27
N SER A 241 -4.19 11.70 -18.31
CA SER A 241 -3.92 11.10 -17.00
C SER A 241 -4.45 9.67 -16.96
N TYR A 242 -3.55 8.70 -17.20
CA TYR A 242 -3.90 7.28 -17.29
C TYR A 242 -3.77 6.56 -15.94
N ALA A 243 -4.88 6.45 -15.20
CA ALA A 243 -4.96 5.95 -13.83
C ALA A 243 -5.70 4.60 -13.71
N VAL A 244 -5.36 3.63 -14.56
CA VAL A 244 -6.03 2.30 -14.63
C VAL A 244 -5.44 1.25 -13.67
N GLY A 245 -4.59 1.70 -12.75
CA GLY A 245 -3.95 0.87 -11.73
C GLY A 245 -2.56 0.38 -12.11
N ARG A 246 -2.00 -0.42 -11.20
CA ARG A 246 -0.64 -0.95 -11.26
C ARG A 246 -0.67 -2.48 -11.17
N LYS A 247 0.40 -3.13 -11.59
CA LYS A 247 0.65 -4.57 -11.38
C LYS A 247 1.94 -4.74 -10.56
N GLY A 248 2.07 -5.83 -9.84
CA GLY A 248 3.35 -6.21 -9.24
C GLY A 248 4.14 -7.05 -10.22
N SER A 249 5.43 -7.26 -9.94
CA SER A 249 6.24 -8.22 -10.68
C SER A 249 7.27 -8.89 -9.76
N LEU A 250 7.57 -10.15 -10.02
CA LEU A 250 8.68 -10.91 -9.44
C LEU A 250 9.85 -11.09 -10.42
N ALA A 251 9.89 -10.32 -11.53
CA ALA A 251 10.93 -10.44 -12.56
C ALA A 251 12.36 -10.16 -12.07
N TYR A 252 12.52 -9.61 -10.85
CA TYR A 252 13.82 -9.46 -10.22
C TYR A 252 14.39 -10.77 -9.64
N LEU A 253 13.57 -11.80 -9.51
CA LEU A 253 13.97 -13.16 -9.15
C LEU A 253 14.32 -13.96 -10.40
N ASP A 254 15.23 -14.93 -10.30
CA ASP A 254 15.48 -15.87 -11.39
C ASP A 254 14.27 -16.80 -11.62
N HIS A 255 14.25 -17.45 -12.78
CA HIS A 255 13.12 -18.29 -13.18
C HIS A 255 12.90 -19.48 -12.23
N MET A 256 13.96 -20.06 -11.67
CA MET A 256 13.85 -21.22 -10.80
C MET A 256 13.16 -20.85 -9.49
N LEU A 257 13.57 -19.73 -8.90
CA LEU A 257 13.00 -19.18 -7.68
C LEU A 257 11.57 -18.66 -7.90
N GLN A 258 11.26 -18.07 -9.07
CA GLN A 258 9.89 -17.74 -9.44
C GLN A 258 8.99 -18.98 -9.43
N ARG A 259 9.44 -20.09 -10.01
CA ARG A 259 8.68 -21.34 -10.06
C ARG A 259 8.51 -21.98 -8.68
N GLU A 260 9.49 -21.86 -7.79
CA GLU A 260 9.35 -22.30 -6.40
C GLU A 260 8.22 -21.53 -5.69
N ILE A 261 8.13 -20.21 -5.90
CA ILE A 261 7.16 -19.34 -5.22
C ILE A 261 5.76 -19.43 -5.85
N LEU A 262 5.67 -19.47 -7.19
CA LEU A 262 4.41 -19.44 -7.94
C LEU A 262 3.86 -20.85 -8.23
N GLY A 263 4.66 -21.89 -7.98
CA GLY A 263 4.32 -23.28 -8.21
C GLY A 263 4.63 -23.77 -9.63
N ALA A 264 4.57 -25.09 -9.80
CA ALA A 264 4.96 -25.77 -11.05
C ALA A 264 4.10 -25.43 -12.28
N GLY A 265 2.93 -24.82 -12.08
CA GLY A 265 2.06 -24.35 -13.17
C GLY A 265 2.44 -22.97 -13.73
N PHE A 266 3.45 -22.31 -13.16
CA PHE A 266 4.01 -21.08 -13.71
C PHE A 266 4.90 -21.41 -14.92
N ASP A 267 4.51 -20.90 -16.08
CA ASP A 267 5.19 -21.11 -17.36
C ASP A 267 6.09 -19.90 -17.69
N GLN A 268 7.24 -20.15 -18.32
CA GLN A 268 8.22 -19.15 -18.76
C GLN A 268 7.63 -18.08 -19.70
N SER A 269 6.53 -18.41 -20.37
CA SER A 269 5.80 -17.50 -21.24
C SER A 269 5.04 -16.41 -20.48
N GLN A 270 4.88 -16.54 -19.16
CA GLN A 270 4.23 -15.55 -18.33
C GLN A 270 5.23 -14.49 -17.89
N ASP A 271 4.95 -13.24 -18.27
CA ASP A 271 5.49 -12.08 -17.57
C ASP A 271 5.25 -12.30 -16.07
N ALA A 272 6.29 -12.25 -15.23
CA ALA A 272 6.28 -12.55 -13.79
C ALA A 272 5.41 -11.58 -12.96
N SER A 273 4.40 -11.01 -13.60
CA SER A 273 3.34 -10.17 -13.12
C SER A 273 2.55 -10.87 -12.03
N ILE A 274 2.44 -10.19 -10.90
CA ILE A 274 1.63 -10.61 -9.77
C ILE A 274 0.47 -9.64 -9.56
N ALA A 275 -0.66 -10.20 -9.16
CA ALA A 275 -1.87 -9.48 -8.80
C ALA A 275 -2.27 -9.83 -7.37
N LYS A 276 -3.36 -9.22 -6.90
CA LYS A 276 -3.89 -9.42 -5.55
C LYS A 276 -4.00 -10.90 -5.20
N ASP A 277 -4.64 -11.71 -6.04
CA ASP A 277 -4.94 -13.10 -5.69
C ASP A 277 -3.81 -14.09 -6.01
N THR A 278 -2.68 -13.64 -6.59
CA THR A 278 -1.61 -14.54 -7.07
C THR A 278 -0.99 -15.38 -5.96
N LEU A 279 -0.60 -14.77 -4.84
CA LEU A 279 0.03 -15.46 -3.71
C LEU A 279 -0.92 -15.70 -2.54
N LYS A 280 -2.22 -15.39 -2.71
CA LYS A 280 -3.23 -15.48 -1.66
C LYS A 280 -3.31 -16.87 -1.05
N SER A 281 -3.37 -17.90 -1.91
CA SER A 281 -3.49 -19.28 -1.43
C SER A 281 -2.26 -19.73 -0.66
N ALA A 282 -1.06 -19.30 -1.08
CA ALA A 282 0.18 -19.60 -0.36
C ALA A 282 0.19 -18.88 1.00
N ALA A 283 -0.09 -17.57 1.00
CA ALA A 283 -0.12 -16.73 2.21
C ALA A 283 -1.12 -17.17 3.29
N VAL A 284 -2.22 -17.83 2.89
CA VAL A 284 -3.21 -18.41 3.82
C VAL A 284 -2.63 -19.62 4.55
N ASN A 285 -1.76 -20.39 3.89
CA ASN A 285 -1.13 -21.58 4.46
C ASN A 285 0.10 -21.21 5.31
N ASP A 286 1.02 -20.44 4.72
CA ASP A 286 2.22 -19.93 5.40
C ASP A 286 2.71 -18.65 4.69
N LEU A 287 3.38 -17.76 5.42
CA LEU A 287 4.06 -16.61 4.82
C LEU A 287 5.46 -16.98 4.30
N GLU A 288 6.01 -18.11 4.72
CA GLU A 288 7.15 -18.76 4.07
C GLU A 288 6.64 -19.57 2.87
N VAL A 289 6.68 -18.96 1.69
CA VAL A 289 6.08 -19.53 0.46
C VAL A 289 7.02 -20.48 -0.28
N ALA A 290 8.30 -20.43 0.03
CA ALA A 290 9.32 -21.40 -0.37
C ALA A 290 10.39 -21.44 0.73
N ASN A 291 11.24 -22.47 0.74
CA ASN A 291 12.25 -22.63 1.80
C ASN A 291 13.14 -21.37 1.91
N ASP A 292 13.16 -20.76 3.09
CA ASP A 292 13.87 -19.53 3.41
C ASP A 292 13.41 -18.29 2.62
N VAL A 293 12.21 -18.31 2.03
CA VAL A 293 11.59 -17.20 1.29
C VAL A 293 10.27 -16.81 1.90
N PHE A 294 10.23 -15.61 2.50
CA PHE A 294 9.06 -15.04 3.14
C PHE A 294 8.41 -13.96 2.28
N ILE A 295 7.09 -13.82 2.32
CA ILE A 295 6.36 -12.70 1.72
C ILE A 295 5.66 -11.87 2.79
N ILE A 296 5.72 -10.54 2.66
CA ILE A 296 5.05 -9.61 3.59
C ILE A 296 4.33 -8.49 2.85
N GLY A 297 3.52 -7.73 3.59
CA GLY A 297 2.79 -6.59 3.04
C GLY A 297 1.77 -7.02 1.99
N SER A 298 1.62 -6.24 0.92
CA SER A 298 0.56 -6.47 -0.08
C SER A 298 0.77 -7.71 -0.95
N LEU A 299 1.95 -8.36 -0.90
CA LEU A 299 2.16 -9.64 -1.59
C LEU A 299 1.25 -10.74 -1.04
N THR A 300 0.80 -10.62 0.20
CA THR A 300 -0.09 -11.57 0.87
C THR A 300 -1.56 -11.45 0.42
N SER A 301 -1.86 -10.67 -0.62
CA SER A 301 -3.20 -10.34 -1.15
C SER A 301 -4.06 -9.40 -0.31
N ASP A 302 -3.70 -9.17 0.96
CA ASP A 302 -4.57 -8.53 1.92
C ASP A 302 -3.85 -7.40 2.68
N SER A 303 -4.50 -6.25 2.77
CA SER A 303 -4.04 -5.09 3.53
C SER A 303 -4.53 -5.10 5.00
N LEU A 304 -5.21 -6.17 5.44
CA LEU A 304 -5.57 -6.35 6.84
C LEU A 304 -4.33 -6.31 7.74
N ILE A 305 -4.51 -5.78 8.95
CA ILE A 305 -3.46 -5.62 9.97
C ILE A 305 -2.70 -6.94 10.20
N ARG A 306 -3.42 -8.07 10.15
CA ARG A 306 -2.86 -9.43 10.24
C ARG A 306 -1.67 -9.63 9.30
N TYR A 307 -1.80 -9.23 8.05
CA TYR A 307 -0.76 -9.46 7.05
C TYR A 307 0.20 -8.29 6.87
N ALA A 308 -0.26 -7.06 7.14
CA ALA A 308 0.61 -5.88 7.10
C ALA A 308 1.63 -5.88 8.25
N TYR A 309 1.18 -5.97 9.51
CA TYR A 309 2.07 -5.96 10.69
C TYR A 309 2.39 -7.38 11.16
N GLY A 310 1.38 -8.23 11.25
CA GLY A 310 1.58 -9.61 11.72
C GLY A 310 2.52 -10.38 10.82
N GLY A 311 2.52 -10.11 9.51
CA GLY A 311 3.47 -10.72 8.57
C GLY A 311 4.92 -10.32 8.82
N CYS A 312 5.18 -9.06 9.15
CA CYS A 312 6.52 -8.60 9.53
C CYS A 312 7.00 -9.28 10.81
N ILE A 313 6.14 -9.34 11.83
CA ILE A 313 6.48 -9.98 13.13
C ILE A 313 6.70 -11.48 12.95
N TYR A 314 5.86 -12.15 12.16
CA TYR A 314 5.99 -13.58 11.85
C TYR A 314 7.33 -13.89 11.20
N ALA A 315 7.66 -13.19 10.10
CA ALA A 315 8.91 -13.39 9.39
C ALA A 315 10.12 -13.09 10.29
N ALA A 316 10.10 -11.96 11.01
CA ALA A 316 11.17 -11.61 11.94
C ALA A 316 11.37 -12.67 13.03
N GLY A 317 10.28 -13.17 13.64
CA GLY A 317 10.33 -14.20 14.66
C GLY A 317 10.97 -15.51 14.16
N LYS A 318 10.57 -15.97 12.97
CA LYS A 318 11.16 -17.16 12.32
C LYS A 318 12.65 -16.98 12.05
N LEU A 319 13.05 -15.81 11.56
CA LEU A 319 14.46 -15.50 11.29
C LEU A 319 15.29 -15.46 12.59
N MET A 320 14.77 -14.87 13.66
CA MET A 320 15.42 -14.83 14.97
C MET A 320 15.55 -16.22 15.59
N GLU A 321 14.52 -17.06 15.48
CA GLU A 321 14.55 -18.46 15.94
C GLU A 321 15.65 -19.26 15.23
N ARG A 322 15.71 -19.17 13.89
CA ARG A 322 16.75 -19.83 13.08
C ARG A 322 18.15 -19.31 13.40
N TYR A 323 18.29 -18.02 13.64
CA TYR A 323 19.56 -17.42 14.04
C TYR A 323 20.03 -17.97 15.39
N ALA A 324 19.14 -18.03 16.38
CA ALA A 324 19.46 -18.57 17.70
C ALA A 324 19.87 -20.05 17.64
N GLN A 325 19.14 -20.87 16.87
CA GLN A 325 19.46 -22.30 16.69
C GLN A 325 20.86 -22.51 16.08
N ARG A 326 21.27 -21.66 15.12
CA ARG A 326 22.61 -21.71 14.52
C ARG A 326 23.71 -21.34 15.51
N GLN A 327 23.49 -20.34 16.35
CA GLN A 327 24.47 -19.97 17.38
C GLN A 327 24.73 -21.10 18.37
N VAL A 328 23.67 -21.81 18.79
CA VAL A 328 23.80 -22.98 19.67
C VAL A 328 24.57 -24.12 18.98
N HIS A 329 24.32 -24.37 17.68
CA HIS A 329 25.01 -25.44 16.95
C HIS A 329 26.50 -25.16 16.76
N CYS A 330 26.90 -23.91 16.46
CA CYS A 330 28.32 -23.55 16.35
C CYS A 330 29.06 -23.65 17.70
N GLN A 331 28.41 -23.39 18.83
CA GLN A 331 29.04 -23.52 20.15
C GLN A 331 29.27 -24.97 20.60
N LEU A 332 28.57 -25.95 20.03
CA LEU A 332 28.76 -27.37 20.33
C LEU A 332 29.89 -28.03 19.53
N CYS A 333 30.40 -27.36 18.49
CA CYS A 333 31.49 -27.88 17.64
C CYS A 333 32.89 -27.43 18.09
N ASP A 334 32.99 -26.38 18.91
CA ASP A 334 34.23 -25.94 19.54
C ASP A 334 34.34 -26.56 20.95
N GLY A 335 34.53 -27.89 20.99
CA GLY A 335 35.00 -28.57 22.20
C GLY A 335 36.40 -28.07 22.58
N PRO A 336 36.77 -28.05 23.88
CA PRO A 336 38.05 -27.53 24.32
C PRO A 336 39.18 -28.37 23.70
N VAL A 337 40.01 -27.72 22.87
CA VAL A 337 41.31 -28.28 22.49
C VAL A 337 42.13 -28.34 23.77
N ASP A 338 42.34 -29.56 24.25
CA ASP A 338 43.15 -29.89 25.42
C ASP A 338 44.61 -29.56 25.12
N HIS A 339 44.99 -28.30 25.30
CA HIS A 339 46.38 -27.88 25.34
C HIS A 339 46.92 -28.12 26.74
N THR A 340 47.26 -29.38 27.00
CA THR A 340 48.15 -29.75 28.10
C THR A 340 49.55 -29.17 27.80
N VAL A 341 49.87 -28.03 28.41
CA VAL A 341 51.24 -27.50 28.48
C VAL A 341 51.68 -27.49 29.95
N PRO A 342 52.88 -28.01 30.30
CA PRO A 342 53.31 -28.14 31.68
C PRO A 342 53.66 -26.79 32.32
N SER A 343 53.36 -26.74 33.61
CA SER A 343 53.54 -25.67 34.57
C SER A 343 55.00 -25.33 34.89
N GLN A 344 55.32 -24.03 35.05
CA GLN A 344 56.28 -23.46 36.02
C GLN A 344 56.30 -21.91 35.95
N PRO A 345 56.78 -21.17 36.98
CA PRO A 345 56.09 -20.83 38.22
C PRO A 345 55.85 -19.30 38.41
N GLN A 346 55.02 -18.98 39.42
CA GLN A 346 54.58 -17.66 39.89
C GLN A 346 55.65 -16.56 39.99
N SER A 347 55.21 -15.32 39.71
CA SER A 347 55.73 -14.10 40.35
C SER A 347 54.55 -13.20 40.74
N ASP A 348 54.68 -12.58 41.92
CA ASP A 348 53.63 -11.92 42.70
C ASP A 348 53.37 -10.43 42.37
N LEU A 349 52.17 -9.98 42.77
CA LEU A 349 51.70 -8.61 43.10
C LEU A 349 51.22 -7.67 41.96
N PRO A 350 50.36 -6.65 42.26
CA PRO A 350 49.24 -6.61 43.21
C PRO A 350 47.91 -6.11 42.58
N THR A 351 46.81 -6.49 43.22
CA THR A 351 45.42 -6.20 42.91
C THR A 351 45.02 -4.76 43.24
N THR A 352 44.41 -4.05 42.29
CA THR A 352 43.64 -2.81 42.53
C THR A 352 42.16 -3.04 42.20
N PRO A 353 41.20 -2.73 43.10
CA PRO A 353 39.78 -2.89 42.83
C PRO A 353 39.12 -1.55 42.44
N SER A 354 38.21 -1.56 41.46
CA SER A 354 37.21 -0.51 41.26
C SER A 354 36.13 -0.92 40.24
N PRO A 355 34.92 -0.34 40.29
CA PRO A 355 33.79 -1.05 40.89
C PRO A 355 32.57 -1.19 39.96
N ASN A 356 31.75 -2.19 40.27
CA ASN A 356 30.37 -2.32 39.81
C ASN A 356 29.53 -1.13 40.31
N ILE A 357 28.89 -0.41 39.40
CA ILE A 357 27.86 0.59 39.69
C ILE A 357 26.49 -0.03 39.41
N PRO A 358 25.67 -0.31 40.44
CA PRO A 358 24.23 -0.41 40.28
C PRO A 358 23.59 0.96 40.49
N MET A 359 22.82 1.43 39.50
CA MET A 359 21.99 2.64 39.61
C MET A 359 20.82 2.38 40.58
N ASN A 360 20.95 2.88 41.80
CA ASN A 360 19.85 3.06 42.74
C ASN A 360 19.17 4.40 42.46
N ILE A 361 17.88 4.37 42.13
CA ILE A 361 17.01 5.54 42.01
C ILE A 361 16.69 6.01 43.44
N LEU A 362 17.21 7.19 43.79
CA LEU A 362 16.92 7.84 45.06
C LEU A 362 15.53 8.50 45.00
N ASN A 363 14.72 8.15 45.99
CA ASN A 363 13.55 8.90 46.42
C ASN A 363 13.94 10.34 46.82
N HIS A 364 13.14 11.32 46.43
CA HIS A 364 12.96 12.54 47.22
C HIS A 364 11.47 12.80 47.47
N THR A 365 11.19 12.88 48.76
CA THR A 365 9.90 13.08 49.41
C THR A 365 9.42 14.54 49.41
N LYS A 366 8.09 14.65 49.28
CA LYS A 366 7.13 15.52 50.00
C LYS A 366 7.18 17.04 49.83
N TYR A 367 6.04 17.57 49.36
CA TYR A 367 5.30 18.61 50.11
C TYR A 367 3.77 18.36 50.03
N ASN A 368 3.11 18.68 51.15
CA ASN A 368 1.74 18.42 51.58
C ASN A 368 0.60 18.90 50.66
N ASN A 369 -0.53 18.18 50.66
CA ASN A 369 -1.80 18.79 51.07
C ASN A 369 -2.88 17.78 51.54
N ASN A 370 -3.77 18.30 52.38
CA ASN A 370 -4.68 17.65 53.33
C ASN A 370 -5.85 16.80 52.77
N ASN A 371 -6.26 15.82 53.61
CA ASN A 371 -7.61 15.28 53.90
C ASN A 371 -8.72 15.49 52.84
N SER A 372 -9.41 14.48 52.33
CA SER A 372 -10.24 13.54 53.09
C SER A 372 -11.00 12.59 52.15
N SER A 373 -11.48 11.48 52.71
CA SER A 373 -12.51 10.54 52.24
C SER A 373 -12.06 9.33 51.40
N ASN A 374 -12.06 8.21 52.12
CA ASN A 374 -11.98 6.82 51.69
C ASN A 374 -13.10 6.46 50.70
N THR A 375 -12.74 5.78 49.61
CA THR A 375 -13.50 4.65 49.05
C THR A 375 -12.61 3.88 48.06
N ILE A 376 -12.26 2.64 48.42
CA ILE A 376 -11.67 1.64 47.52
C ILE A 376 -12.81 1.01 46.71
N PRO A 377 -12.59 0.77 45.40
CA PRO A 377 -13.00 -0.53 44.85
C PRO A 377 -11.95 -1.15 43.92
N SER A 378 -11.50 -2.34 44.34
CA SER A 378 -11.53 -3.61 43.61
C SER A 378 -11.13 -3.66 42.13
N GLU A 379 -9.99 -4.31 41.90
CA GLU A 379 -9.67 -5.26 40.81
C GLU A 379 -10.56 -5.28 39.55
N LEU A 380 -10.02 -4.79 38.44
CA LEU A 380 -10.55 -5.05 37.09
C LEU A 380 -10.16 -6.46 36.64
N HIS A 381 -11.09 -7.39 36.85
CA HIS A 381 -11.09 -8.74 36.33
C HIS A 381 -11.27 -8.73 34.79
N MET A 382 -10.37 -9.40 34.06
CA MET A 382 -10.54 -9.66 32.63
C MET A 382 -11.73 -10.60 32.39
N HIS A 383 -12.75 -10.12 31.67
CA HIS A 383 -13.86 -10.95 31.22
C HIS A 383 -13.41 -11.98 30.17
N LYS A 384 -13.53 -13.27 30.52
CA LYS A 384 -13.57 -14.40 29.57
C LYS A 384 -14.77 -14.21 28.63
N VAL A 385 -14.50 -14.24 27.32
CA VAL A 385 -15.55 -14.30 26.29
C VAL A 385 -16.04 -15.75 26.18
N SER A 386 -17.37 -15.89 26.24
CA SER A 386 -18.12 -17.16 26.22
C SER A 386 -18.01 -17.91 24.89
N SER A 387 -18.04 -19.23 24.96
CA SER A 387 -17.82 -20.22 23.90
C SER A 387 -19.04 -20.57 23.03
N ASP A 388 -20.11 -19.77 23.04
CA ASP A 388 -21.34 -20.08 22.28
C ASP A 388 -21.75 -18.96 21.31
N LEU A 389 -21.09 -18.94 20.15
CA LEU A 389 -21.64 -18.35 18.92
C LEU A 389 -21.62 -19.42 17.82
N ARG A 390 -22.69 -20.22 17.79
CA ARG A 390 -22.97 -21.19 16.73
C ARG A 390 -23.18 -20.45 15.40
N LEU A 391 -22.21 -20.56 14.48
CA LEU A 391 -22.39 -20.25 13.07
C LEU A 391 -23.23 -21.35 12.42
N GLY A 392 -24.46 -20.99 12.02
CA GLY A 392 -25.36 -21.88 11.28
C GLY A 392 -24.76 -22.29 9.92
N SER A 393 -24.93 -23.56 9.58
CA SER A 393 -24.53 -24.14 8.30
C SER A 393 -25.40 -23.61 7.15
N LYS A 394 -24.75 -23.15 6.08
CA LYS A 394 -25.30 -23.18 4.73
C LYS A 394 -24.19 -23.59 3.77
N SER A 395 -23.94 -24.90 3.74
CA SER A 395 -23.48 -25.58 2.54
C SER A 395 -24.56 -25.47 1.45
N ASP A 396 -24.12 -25.63 0.19
CA ASP A 396 -24.91 -25.68 -1.04
C ASP A 396 -25.25 -24.34 -1.71
N ARG A 397 -24.25 -23.81 -2.43
CA ARG A 397 -24.36 -23.23 -3.79
C ARG A 397 -22.97 -22.89 -4.34
N PHE A 398 -22.13 -23.90 -4.55
CA PHE A 398 -20.94 -23.78 -5.40
C PHE A 398 -20.99 -24.86 -6.48
N SER A 399 -21.80 -24.63 -7.50
CA SER A 399 -21.58 -25.24 -8.80
C SER A 399 -20.49 -24.44 -9.50
N SER A 400 -19.35 -25.10 -9.66
CA SER A 400 -18.16 -24.61 -10.36
C SER A 400 -18.44 -24.43 -11.85
N ARG A 401 -18.76 -23.20 -12.26
CA ARG A 401 -18.45 -22.74 -13.61
C ARG A 401 -17.20 -21.87 -13.53
N ARG A 402 -16.08 -22.39 -14.06
CA ARG A 402 -14.85 -21.63 -14.31
C ARG A 402 -15.21 -20.35 -15.07
N GLN A 403 -15.29 -19.23 -14.36
CA GLN A 403 -15.39 -17.91 -14.97
C GLN A 403 -14.05 -17.60 -15.62
N ARG A 404 -14.09 -17.32 -16.93
CA ARG A 404 -12.95 -16.76 -17.64
C ARG A 404 -12.53 -15.47 -16.91
N PRO A 405 -11.22 -15.21 -16.78
CA PRO A 405 -10.80 -13.97 -16.19
C PRO A 405 -11.33 -12.76 -16.99
N TRP A 406 -11.67 -11.68 -16.28
CA TRP A 406 -12.44 -10.53 -16.80
C TRP A 406 -11.83 -9.82 -18.02
N TRP A 407 -10.53 -9.99 -18.28
CA TRP A 407 -9.90 -9.47 -19.49
C TRP A 407 -10.36 -10.20 -20.76
N ALA A 408 -10.86 -11.44 -20.67
CA ALA A 408 -11.31 -12.23 -21.81
C ALA A 408 -12.58 -11.67 -22.50
N PHE A 409 -13.36 -10.82 -21.82
CA PHE A 409 -14.58 -10.20 -22.38
C PHE A 409 -14.32 -8.91 -23.18
N ILE A 410 -13.07 -8.43 -23.20
CA ILE A 410 -12.66 -7.28 -24.02
C ILE A 410 -12.21 -7.73 -25.43
N PHE A 411 -12.12 -9.05 -25.68
CA PHE A 411 -11.48 -9.62 -26.87
C PHE A 411 -12.37 -10.59 -27.67
N SER A 412 -13.68 -10.43 -27.67
CA SER A 412 -14.53 -11.05 -28.69
C SER A 412 -14.84 -10.05 -29.79
N SER A 413 -14.43 -10.40 -31.01
CA SER A 413 -14.69 -9.69 -32.26
C SER A 413 -16.13 -9.20 -32.41
#